data_AF-A0A3C0UT03-F1
#
_entry.id   AF-A0A3C0UT03-F1
#
_cell.length_a   1.000
_cell.length_b   1.000
_cell.length_c   1.000
_cell.angle_alpha   90.00
_cell.angle_beta   90.00
_cell.angle_gamma   90.00
#
_symmetry.space_group_name_H-M   'P 1'
#
loop_
_entity.id
_entity.type
_entity.pdbx_description
1 polymer ?
#
loop_
_entity_poly.entity_id
_entity_poly.type
_entity_poly.pdbx_seq_one_letter_code
_entity_poly.pdbx_strand_id
1 'polypeptide(L)'
;MWVYDPETATMQPLLSHPTLPEFYNEPRQKLPPVHWHIGNLDVIRPHVILDKKSMSGYPILPYVLPFEYAIDIDDLAGFRKAEETMNQVECVRFE
;
A
#
# COMPACT_ATOMS: atom_id res chain seq x y z
N MET A 1 6.38 -0.46 4.65
CA MET A 1 6.25 -1.81 4.04
C MET A 1 5.55 -2.71 5.03
N TRP A 2 4.60 -3.49 4.55
CA TRP A 2 3.66 -4.24 5.37
C TRP A 2 3.55 -5.69 4.91
N VAL A 3 3.43 -6.61 5.85
CA VAL A 3 3.12 -8.03 5.61
C VAL A 3 1.66 -8.26 5.99
N TYR A 4 0.92 -8.98 5.14
CA TYR A 4 -0.46 -9.33 5.42
C TYR A 4 -0.51 -10.55 6.34
N ASP A 5 -1.20 -10.43 7.45
CA ASP A 5 -1.51 -11.54 8.35
C ASP A 5 -2.88 -12.14 7.97
N PRO A 6 -2.93 -13.37 7.43
CA PRO A 6 -4.17 -14.00 7.01
C PRO A 6 -5.07 -14.43 8.18
N GLU A 7 -4.55 -14.59 9.40
CA GLU A 7 -5.34 -15.01 10.56
C GLU A 7 -6.19 -13.86 11.10
N THR A 8 -5.58 -12.68 11.19
CA THR A 8 -6.28 -11.47 11.68
C THR A 8 -6.86 -10.61 10.56
N ALA A 9 -6.48 -10.88 9.31
CA ALA A 9 -6.75 -10.05 8.14
C ALA A 9 -6.18 -8.62 8.28
N THR A 10 -5.06 -8.46 8.99
CA THR A 10 -4.44 -7.15 9.28
C THR A 10 -3.06 -7.01 8.66
N MET A 11 -2.59 -5.77 8.55
CA MET A 11 -1.22 -5.45 8.15
C MET A 11 -0.29 -5.38 9.35
N GLN A 12 0.82 -6.10 9.27
CA GLN A 12 1.90 -6.07 10.26
C GLN A 12 3.12 -5.34 9.68
N PRO A 13 3.86 -4.56 10.48
CA PRO A 13 5.11 -3.96 10.03
C PRO A 13 6.08 -5.03 9.52
N LEU A 14 6.76 -4.78 8.40
CA LEU A 14 7.74 -5.74 7.86
C LEU A 14 8.82 -6.12 8.88
N LEU A 15 9.26 -5.16 9.70
CA LEU A 15 10.31 -5.35 10.69
C LEU A 15 9.91 -6.22 11.89
N SER A 16 8.62 -6.51 12.10
CA SER A 16 8.17 -7.44 13.15
C SER A 16 8.08 -8.89 12.67
N HIS A 17 8.35 -9.17 11.39
CA HIS A 17 8.39 -10.54 10.86
C HIS A 17 9.68 -11.25 11.29
N PRO A 18 9.66 -12.58 11.58
CA PRO A 18 10.86 -13.37 11.87
C PRO A 18 11.97 -13.08 10.86
N THR A 19 13.12 -12.68 11.37
CA THR A 19 14.21 -12.14 10.56
C THR A 19 15.08 -13.26 9.98
N LEU A 20 15.18 -13.33 8.65
CA LEU A 20 16.30 -13.94 7.96
C LEU A 20 17.56 -13.10 8.25
N PRO A 21 18.75 -13.72 8.42
CA PRO A 21 19.96 -12.99 8.82
C PRO A 21 20.39 -11.90 7.83
N GLU A 22 20.09 -12.07 6.53
CA GLU A 22 20.50 -11.16 5.46
C GLU A 22 19.43 -11.02 4.35
N PHE A 23 18.28 -10.42 4.66
CA PHE A 23 17.19 -10.26 3.67
C PHE A 23 17.59 -9.63 2.35
N TYR A 24 18.57 -8.73 2.36
CA TYR A 24 19.07 -8.05 1.15
C TYR A 24 19.86 -9.00 0.22
N ASN A 25 20.35 -10.13 0.72
CA ASN A 25 21.07 -11.16 -0.03
C ASN A 25 20.19 -12.38 -0.40
N GLU A 26 18.98 -12.49 0.16
CA GLU A 26 18.12 -13.64 -0.10
C GLU A 26 17.36 -13.48 -1.43
N PRO A 27 17.17 -14.59 -2.19
CA PRO A 27 16.38 -14.56 -3.41
C PRO A 27 14.92 -14.18 -3.08
N ARG A 28 14.34 -13.32 -3.93
CA ARG A 28 12.98 -12.77 -3.76
C ARG A 28 11.90 -13.83 -3.49
N GLN A 29 12.07 -15.05 -4.01
CA GLN A 29 11.13 -16.17 -3.82
C GLN A 29 11.06 -16.68 -2.38
N LYS A 30 12.12 -16.46 -1.57
CA LYS A 30 12.12 -16.80 -0.14
C LYS A 30 11.59 -15.67 0.74
N LEU A 31 11.43 -14.47 0.18
CA LEU A 31 10.95 -13.32 0.91
C LEU A 31 9.42 -13.34 0.99
N PRO A 32 8.83 -12.88 2.11
CA PRO A 32 7.39 -12.77 2.20
C PRO A 32 6.87 -11.74 1.19
N PRO A 33 5.64 -11.91 0.67
CA PRO A 33 4.96 -10.84 -0.05
C PRO A 33 4.85 -9.58 0.82
N VAL A 34 5.27 -8.45 0.28
CA VAL A 34 5.24 -7.16 0.97
C VAL A 34 4.38 -6.16 0.19
N HIS A 35 3.68 -5.32 0.93
CA HIS A 35 2.78 -4.31 0.41
C HIS A 35 3.26 -2.93 0.87
N TRP A 36 2.99 -1.89 0.07
CA TRP A 36 3.20 -0.50 0.47
C TRP A 36 1.90 0.28 0.38
N HIS A 37 1.86 1.38 1.13
CA HIS A 37 0.75 2.31 1.07
C HIS A 37 0.98 3.26 -0.10
N ILE A 38 0.04 3.32 -1.05
CA ILE A 38 0.13 4.15 -2.26
C ILE A 38 -0.48 5.55 -2.08
N GLY A 39 -1.02 5.88 -0.91
CA GLY A 39 -1.54 7.23 -0.62
C GLY A 39 -2.92 7.57 -1.23
N ASN A 40 -3.57 6.62 -1.92
CA ASN A 40 -4.83 6.89 -2.63
C ASN A 40 -6.07 6.97 -1.73
N LEU A 41 -6.14 6.19 -0.64
CA LEU A 41 -7.31 6.13 0.23
C LEU A 41 -6.91 5.72 1.65
N ASP A 42 -7.20 6.60 2.61
CA ASP A 42 -7.12 6.31 4.04
C ASP A 42 -8.50 6.48 4.68
N VAL A 43 -9.01 5.40 5.30
CA VAL A 43 -10.25 5.44 6.09
C VAL A 43 -9.89 5.34 7.56
N ILE A 44 -9.96 6.46 8.26
CA ILE A 44 -9.50 6.58 9.65
C ILE A 44 -10.57 7.17 10.56
N ARG A 45 -10.66 6.64 11.78
CA ARG A 45 -11.54 7.22 12.82
C ARG A 45 -10.88 8.49 13.39
N PRO A 46 -11.59 9.63 13.52
CA PRO A 46 -10.98 10.89 13.96
C PRO A 46 -10.20 10.80 15.27
N HIS A 47 -10.70 10.03 16.25
CA HIS A 47 -10.02 9.85 17.55
C HIS A 47 -8.60 9.26 17.44
N VAL A 48 -8.30 8.52 16.36
CA VAL A 48 -6.97 7.95 16.14
C VAL A 48 -5.95 9.08 15.90
N ILE A 49 -6.35 10.11 15.16
CA ILE A 49 -5.50 11.28 14.90
C ILE A 49 -5.55 12.23 16.10
N LEU A 50 -6.76 12.61 16.53
CA LEU A 50 -6.97 13.69 17.48
C LEU A 50 -6.52 13.32 18.89
N ASP A 51 -6.81 12.08 19.33
CA ASP A 51 -6.57 11.65 20.71
C ASP A 51 -5.32 10.77 20.80
N LYS A 52 -5.22 9.76 19.92
CA LYS A 52 -4.08 8.82 19.93
C LYS A 52 -2.83 9.36 19.24
N LYS A 53 -2.90 10.53 18.58
CA LYS A 53 -1.79 11.15 17.84
C LYS A 53 -1.12 10.18 16.85
N SER A 54 -1.92 9.35 16.19
CA SER A 54 -1.47 8.36 15.22
C SER A 54 -2.13 8.61 13.86
N MET A 55 -1.35 8.50 12.79
CA MET A 55 -1.84 8.65 11.41
C MET A 55 -2.46 7.37 10.84
N SER A 56 -2.20 6.21 11.45
CA SER A 56 -2.64 4.91 10.90
C SER A 56 -3.44 4.09 11.91
N GLY A 57 -3.19 4.28 13.22
CA GLY A 57 -3.81 3.47 14.27
C GLY A 57 -3.43 1.99 14.21
N TYR A 58 -4.21 1.18 14.92
CA TYR A 58 -4.10 -0.28 14.94
C TYR A 58 -5.43 -0.90 15.40
N PRO A 59 -5.85 -2.07 14.86
CA PRO A 59 -5.26 -2.77 13.72
C PRO A 59 -5.49 -2.06 12.38
N ILE A 60 -4.62 -2.32 11.40
CA ILE A 60 -4.71 -1.77 10.04
C ILE A 60 -5.28 -2.84 9.11
N LEU A 61 -6.37 -2.56 8.43
CA LEU A 61 -6.96 -3.43 7.41
C LEU A 61 -6.54 -2.93 6.02
N PRO A 62 -6.07 -3.81 5.12
CA PRO A 62 -5.70 -3.39 3.77
C PRO A 62 -6.90 -3.35 2.82
N TYR A 63 -6.83 -2.45 1.85
CA TYR A 63 -7.55 -2.55 0.59
C TYR A 63 -6.52 -2.71 -0.54
N VAL A 64 -6.27 -3.95 -0.94
CA VAL A 64 -5.21 -4.27 -1.92
C VAL A 64 -5.71 -4.00 -3.32
N LEU A 65 -5.00 -3.15 -4.05
CA LEU A 65 -5.29 -2.82 -5.44
C LEU A 65 -4.28 -3.50 -6.38
N PRO A 66 -4.70 -3.83 -7.61
CA PRO A 66 -3.76 -4.18 -8.68
C PRO A 66 -2.68 -3.11 -8.89
N PHE A 67 -1.47 -3.55 -9.24
CA PHE A 67 -0.30 -2.69 -9.33
C PHE A 67 -0.43 -1.60 -10.40
N GLU A 68 -1.17 -1.87 -11.48
CA GLU A 68 -1.45 -0.92 -12.55
C GLU A 68 -2.16 0.36 -12.07
N TYR A 69 -2.85 0.31 -10.91
CA TYR A 69 -3.48 1.48 -10.30
C TYR A 69 -2.57 2.24 -9.33
N ALA A 70 -1.38 1.73 -9.03
CA ALA A 70 -0.40 2.36 -8.15
C ALA A 70 0.39 3.45 -8.89
N ILE A 71 -0.31 4.45 -9.41
CA ILE A 71 0.26 5.58 -10.14
C ILE A 71 0.36 6.78 -9.22
N ASP A 72 1.57 7.31 -9.08
CA ASP A 72 1.86 8.54 -8.36
C ASP A 72 2.34 9.61 -9.35
N ILE A 73 1.82 10.83 -9.25
CA ILE A 73 2.08 11.91 -10.21
C ILE A 73 3.03 12.92 -9.57
N ASP A 74 4.31 12.55 -9.53
CA ASP A 74 5.38 13.45 -9.07
C ASP A 74 6.06 14.20 -10.23
N ASP A 75 6.03 13.64 -11.44
CA ASP A 75 6.73 14.17 -12.61
C ASP A 75 5.94 13.98 -13.92
N LEU A 76 6.53 14.41 -15.04
CA LEU A 76 5.92 14.28 -16.37
C LEU A 76 5.73 12.82 -16.81
N ALA A 77 6.56 11.89 -16.32
CA ALA A 77 6.41 10.48 -16.64
C ALA A 77 5.21 9.88 -15.89
N GLY A 78 5.06 10.19 -14.60
CA GLY A 78 3.87 9.84 -13.80
C GLY A 78 2.58 10.41 -14.40
N PHE A 79 2.61 11.66 -14.85
CA PHE A 79 1.46 12.29 -15.51
C PHE A 79 1.05 11.56 -16.79
N ARG A 80 2.00 11.23 -17.68
CA ARG A 80 1.71 10.45 -18.89
C ARG A 80 1.21 9.05 -18.57
N LYS A 81 1.78 8.41 -17.54
CA LYS A 81 1.36 7.08 -17.11
C LYS A 81 -0.10 7.06 -16.63
N ALA A 82 -0.52 8.11 -15.93
CA ALA A 82 -1.91 8.30 -15.52
C ALA A 82 -2.84 8.38 -16.75
N GLU A 83 -2.50 9.22 -17.74
CA GLU A 83 -3.26 9.34 -18.99
C GLU A 83 -3.38 8.00 -19.74
N GLU A 84 -2.28 7.28 -19.91
CA GLU A 84 -2.26 5.96 -20.56
C GLU A 84 -3.18 4.97 -19.83
N THR A 85 -3.15 4.97 -18.51
CA THR A 85 -3.93 4.03 -17.69
C THR A 85 -5.41 4.40 -17.71
N MET A 86 -5.76 5.69 -17.65
CA MET A 86 -7.15 6.17 -17.79
C MET A 86 -7.79 5.72 -19.10
N ASN A 87 -7.02 5.60 -20.19
CA ASN A 87 -7.53 5.08 -21.47
C ASN A 87 -7.81 3.56 -21.47
N GLN A 88 -7.24 2.83 -20.52
CA GLN A 88 -7.35 1.37 -20.43
C GLN A 88 -8.39 0.90 -19.41
N VAL A 89 -8.87 1.80 -18.56
CA VAL A 89 -9.74 1.47 -17.43
C VAL A 89 -11.09 2.16 -17.58
N GLU A 90 -12.14 1.54 -17.05
CA GLU A 90 -13.46 2.14 -17.00
C GLU A 90 -13.49 3.19 -15.89
N CYS A 91 -13.11 4.43 -16.21
CA CYS A 91 -13.18 5.57 -15.31
C CYS A 91 -14.42 6.43 -15.57
N VAL A 92 -14.82 7.24 -14.58
CA VAL A 92 -15.84 8.28 -14.76
C VAL A 92 -15.37 9.24 -15.84
N ARG A 93 -16.21 9.48 -16.85
CA ARG A 93 -15.96 10.45 -17.93
C ARG A 93 -16.92 11.61 -17.75
N PHE A 94 -16.39 12.82 -17.80
CA PHE A 94 -17.21 14.03 -17.81
C PHE A 94 -17.41 14.43 -19.27
N GLU A 95 -18.68 14.64 -19.66
CA GLU A 95 -19.08 15.15 -20.98
C GLU A 95 -18.69 16.62 -21.17
#